data_AF-A0A958GJM6-F1
#
_entry.id   AF-A0A958GJM6-F1
#
_cell.length_a   1.000
_cell.length_b   1.000
_cell.length_c   1.000
_cell.angle_alpha   90.00
_cell.angle_beta   90.00
_cell.angle_gamma   90.00
#
_symmetry.space_group_name_H-M   'P 1'
#
loop_
_entity.id
_entity.type
_entity.pdbx_description
1 polymer ?
#
loop_
_entity_poly.entity_id
_entity_poly.type
_entity_poly.pdbx_seq_one_letter_code
_entity_poly.pdbx_strand_id
1 'polypeptide(L)'
;MDFTDNSSKEPNFFEKFGLEVASGEVEVGQTYPIYGMITKLVDETPGNVVAELNFSIRANMIIPDEKKINLLKERAFEPGIFVSTVRSKDGGIEVDCSTVVFGRKQGFHA
;
A
#
# COMPACT_ATOMS: atom_id res chain seq x y z
N MET A 1 -1.38 20.75 -33.43
CA MET A 1 -0.46 21.39 -32.48
C MET A 1 0.06 20.28 -31.60
N ASP A 2 1.19 19.72 -32.02
CA ASP A 2 1.90 18.67 -31.32
C ASP A 2 2.57 19.27 -30.09
N PHE A 3 2.24 18.76 -28.91
CA PHE A 3 3.04 18.99 -27.71
C PHE A 3 4.02 17.83 -27.57
N THR A 4 5.20 18.00 -28.18
CA THR A 4 6.38 17.22 -27.81
C THR A 4 6.86 17.70 -26.45
N ASP A 5 6.44 17.03 -25.38
CA ASP A 5 7.11 17.16 -24.08
C ASP A 5 8.27 16.16 -24.02
N ASN A 6 9.46 16.69 -24.27
CA ASN A 6 10.72 15.99 -24.19
C ASN A 6 11.25 16.09 -22.75
N SER A 7 10.62 15.37 -21.82
CA SER A 7 11.16 15.15 -20.48
C SER A 7 11.69 13.73 -20.40
N SER A 8 12.98 13.60 -20.08
CA SER A 8 13.67 12.35 -19.80
C SER A 8 12.98 11.63 -18.63
N LYS A 9 11.98 10.80 -18.93
CA LYS A 9 11.25 10.01 -17.95
C LYS A 9 12.14 8.85 -17.52
N GLU A 10 12.62 8.88 -16.28
CA GLU A 10 13.00 7.64 -15.62
C GLU A 10 11.82 6.65 -15.78
N PRO A 11 12.08 5.39 -16.17
CA PRO A 11 11.01 4.42 -16.30
C PRO A 11 10.30 4.32 -14.95
N ASN A 12 8.97 4.45 -14.98
CA ASN A 12 8.20 4.34 -13.75
C ASN A 12 8.47 2.96 -13.11
N PHE A 13 8.24 2.83 -11.80
CA PHE A 13 8.54 1.59 -11.07
C PHE A 13 8.01 0.34 -11.80
N PHE A 14 6.81 0.41 -12.35
CA PHE A 14 6.17 -0.71 -13.03
C PHE A 14 6.86 -1.07 -14.36
N GLU A 15 7.17 -0.08 -15.19
CA GLU A 15 7.93 -0.25 -16.44
C GLU A 15 9.33 -0.80 -16.19
N LYS A 16 10.01 -0.31 -15.13
CA LYS A 16 11.34 -0.77 -14.75
C LYS A 16 11.38 -2.26 -14.37
N PHE A 17 10.29 -2.79 -13.83
CA PHE A 17 10.18 -4.19 -13.39
C PHE A 17 9.33 -5.05 -14.32
N GLY A 18 8.91 -4.54 -15.48
CA GLY A 18 8.10 -5.28 -16.45
C GLY A 18 6.71 -5.66 -15.93
N LEU A 19 6.15 -4.85 -15.04
CA LEU A 19 4.82 -5.04 -14.47
C LEU A 19 3.78 -4.35 -15.34
N GLU A 20 2.74 -5.08 -15.76
CA GLU A 20 1.59 -4.49 -16.44
C GLU A 20 0.68 -3.78 -15.42
N VAL A 21 0.43 -2.49 -15.67
CA VAL A 21 -0.56 -1.71 -14.89
C VAL A 21 -1.86 -1.73 -15.66
N ALA A 22 -2.84 -2.49 -15.15
CA ALA A 22 -4.20 -2.48 -15.67
C ALA A 22 -5.07 -1.53 -14.84
N SER A 23 -5.85 -0.67 -15.49
CA SER A 23 -6.95 0.04 -14.87
C SER A 23 -8.21 -0.84 -14.92
N GLY A 24 -8.83 -1.06 -13.78
CA GLY A 24 -10.03 -1.88 -13.67
C GLY A 24 -10.75 -1.63 -12.35
N GLU A 25 -12.01 -2.05 -12.27
CA GLU A 25 -12.68 -2.10 -10.99
C GLU A 25 -12.15 -3.27 -10.16
N VAL A 26 -11.94 -3.02 -8.87
CA VAL A 26 -11.66 -4.10 -7.91
C VAL A 26 -12.96 -4.82 -7.55
N GLU A 27 -12.87 -6.13 -7.39
CA GLU A 27 -13.99 -7.00 -7.02
C GLU A 27 -13.91 -7.41 -5.55
N VAL A 28 -15.07 -7.42 -4.87
CA VAL A 28 -15.17 -7.93 -3.49
C VAL A 28 -14.83 -9.42 -3.46
N GLY A 29 -14.01 -9.83 -2.50
CA GLY A 29 -13.51 -11.20 -2.35
C GLY A 29 -12.23 -11.49 -3.13
N GLN A 30 -11.82 -10.63 -4.05
CA GLN A 30 -10.57 -10.79 -4.79
C GLN A 30 -9.38 -10.17 -4.05
N THR A 31 -8.21 -10.79 -4.22
CA THR A 31 -6.95 -10.34 -3.62
C THR A 31 -6.11 -9.58 -4.64
N TYR A 32 -5.65 -8.40 -4.25
CA TYR A 32 -4.80 -7.56 -5.08
C TYR A 32 -3.54 -7.11 -4.31
N PRO A 33 -2.38 -7.02 -4.99
CA PRO A 33 -1.26 -6.29 -4.45
C PRO A 33 -1.53 -4.78 -4.56
N ILE A 34 -1.67 -4.10 -3.43
CA ILE A 34 -1.82 -2.66 -3.38
C ILE A 34 -0.43 -2.06 -3.20
N TYR A 35 0.05 -1.30 -4.19
CA TYR A 35 1.22 -0.45 -4.03
C TYR A 35 0.79 0.87 -3.36
N GLY A 36 1.42 1.21 -2.25
CA GLY A 36 1.00 2.38 -1.49
C GLY A 36 1.83 2.62 -0.25
N MET A 37 1.27 3.39 0.67
CA MET A 37 1.87 3.72 1.95
C MET A 37 0.79 3.79 3.02
N ILE A 38 1.18 3.51 4.27
CA ILE A 38 0.33 3.78 5.43
C ILE A 38 0.32 5.28 5.66
N THR A 39 -0.85 5.90 5.54
CA THR A 39 -1.08 7.33 5.79
C THR A 39 -1.54 7.59 7.21
N LYS A 40 -2.19 6.60 7.84
CA LYS A 40 -2.66 6.69 9.23
C LYS A 40 -2.79 5.30 9.85
N LEU A 41 -2.48 5.16 11.13
CA LEU A 41 -2.91 4.03 11.96
C LEU A 41 -4.15 4.47 12.75
N VAL A 42 -5.24 3.73 12.58
CA VAL A 42 -6.55 4.01 13.18
C VAL A 42 -6.74 3.20 14.46
N ASP A 43 -6.32 1.93 14.45
CA ASP A 43 -6.28 1.06 15.61
C ASP A 43 -4.94 0.30 15.59
N GLU A 44 -4.31 0.21 16.75
CA GLU A 44 -2.98 -0.37 16.94
C GLU A 44 -3.01 -1.53 17.95
N THR A 45 -4.22 -2.00 18.29
CA THR A 45 -4.42 -3.09 19.23
C THR A 45 -3.82 -4.39 18.67
N PRO A 46 -2.97 -5.10 19.42
CA PRO A 46 -2.46 -6.40 19.00
C PRO A 46 -3.60 -7.37 18.65
N GLY A 47 -3.49 -7.98 17.47
CA GLY A 47 -4.51 -8.86 16.90
C GLY A 47 -5.62 -8.15 16.12
N ASN A 48 -5.76 -6.82 16.25
CA ASN A 48 -6.71 -6.01 15.50
C ASN A 48 -6.10 -4.63 15.14
N VAL A 49 -5.29 -4.61 14.10
CA VAL A 49 -4.68 -3.37 13.59
C VAL A 49 -5.51 -2.86 12.43
N VAL A 50 -5.83 -1.57 12.44
CA VAL A 50 -6.54 -0.91 11.34
C VAL A 50 -5.68 0.25 10.84
N ALA A 51 -5.35 0.24 9.55
CA ALA A 51 -4.56 1.27 8.90
C ALA A 51 -5.33 1.91 7.75
N GLU A 52 -5.00 3.15 7.43
CA GLU A 52 -5.39 3.83 6.20
C GLU A 52 -4.23 3.78 5.22
N LEU A 53 -4.50 3.30 4.01
CA LEU A 53 -3.57 3.29 2.90
C LEU A 53 -3.99 4.33 1.88
N ASN A 54 -3.02 5.09 1.36
CA ASN A 54 -3.22 6.07 0.29
C ASN A 54 -4.42 7.01 0.52
N PHE A 55 -4.67 7.43 1.78
CA PHE A 55 -5.73 8.36 2.19
C PHE A 55 -7.19 7.92 1.93
N SER A 56 -7.42 6.67 1.50
CA SER A 56 -8.75 6.27 1.01
C SER A 56 -9.09 4.80 1.19
N ILE A 57 -8.11 3.96 1.53
CA ILE A 57 -8.32 2.51 1.69
C ILE A 57 -8.18 2.15 3.16
N ARG A 58 -9.20 1.54 3.75
CA ARG A 58 -9.14 1.03 5.12
C ARG A 58 -8.66 -0.41 5.11
N ALA A 59 -7.49 -0.68 5.67
CA ALA A 59 -6.90 -2.01 5.76
C ALA A 59 -6.99 -2.56 7.18
N ASN A 60 -7.64 -3.71 7.34
CA ASN A 60 -7.67 -4.48 8.58
C ASN A 60 -6.55 -5.53 8.54
N MET A 61 -5.78 -5.64 9.62
CA MET A 61 -4.62 -6.53 9.73
C MET A 61 -4.65 -7.27 11.07
N ILE A 62 -4.41 -8.58 11.03
CA ILE A 62 -4.29 -9.41 12.24
C ILE A 62 -2.82 -9.53 12.60
N ILE A 63 -2.33 -8.63 13.47
CA ILE A 63 -0.93 -8.57 13.88
C ILE A 63 -0.84 -8.70 15.41
N PRO A 64 -0.57 -9.90 15.94
CA PRO A 64 -0.53 -10.11 17.39
C PRO A 64 0.77 -9.64 18.05
N ASP A 65 1.84 -9.40 17.26
CA ASP A 65 3.16 -9.03 17.77
C ASP A 65 3.36 -7.51 17.77
N GLU A 66 3.42 -6.91 18.96
CA GLU A 66 3.64 -5.47 19.15
C GLU A 66 4.90 -4.94 18.44
N LYS A 67 5.97 -5.74 18.33
CA LYS A 67 7.18 -5.31 17.63
C LYS A 67 6.93 -5.07 16.15
N LYS A 68 6.04 -5.88 15.54
CA LYS A 68 5.64 -5.70 14.14
C LYS A 68 4.72 -4.49 13.96
N ILE A 69 3.87 -4.22 14.94
CA ILE A 69 3.04 -3.01 14.96
C ILE A 69 3.93 -1.77 15.04
N ASN A 70 4.93 -1.78 15.91
CA ASN A 70 5.92 -0.69 16.01
C ASN A 70 6.73 -0.54 14.72
N LEU A 71 7.10 -1.64 14.06
CA LEU A 71 7.72 -1.56 12.74
C LEU A 71 6.79 -0.90 11.71
N LEU A 72 5.49 -1.20 11.68
CA LEU A 72 4.56 -0.53 10.78
C LEU A 72 4.49 0.98 11.04
N LYS A 73 4.54 1.41 12.31
CA LYS A 73 4.61 2.83 12.68
C LYS A 73 5.87 3.50 12.18
N GLU A 74 7.03 2.89 12.41
CA GLU A 74 8.33 3.39 11.95
C GLU A 74 8.38 3.53 10.42
N ARG A 75 7.70 2.60 9.73
CA ARG A 75 7.65 2.52 8.27
C ARG A 75 6.41 3.22 7.69
N ALA A 76 5.64 3.94 8.51
CA ALA A 76 4.53 4.75 8.02
C ALA A 76 5.08 5.82 7.07
N PHE A 77 4.29 6.18 6.06
CA PHE A 77 4.72 7.05 4.97
C PHE A 77 5.89 6.53 4.11
N GLU A 78 6.27 5.26 4.25
CA GLU A 78 7.17 4.61 3.31
C GLU A 78 6.38 3.78 2.28
N PRO A 79 6.86 3.69 1.02
CA PRO A 79 6.25 2.84 0.03
C PRO A 79 6.38 1.36 0.40
N GLY A 80 5.30 0.63 0.20
CA GLY A 80 5.20 -0.80 0.43
C GLY A 80 4.16 -1.46 -0.48
N ILE A 81 4.16 -2.78 -0.47
CA ILE A 81 3.16 -3.62 -1.14
C ILE A 81 2.31 -4.28 -0.06
N PHE A 82 1.00 -4.10 -0.17
CA PHE A 82 -0.01 -4.61 0.76
C PHE A 82 -0.85 -5.65 0.03
N VAL A 83 -0.63 -6.92 0.31
CA VAL A 83 -1.43 -8.02 -0.26
C VAL A 83 -2.75 -8.06 0.49
N SER A 84 -3.82 -7.63 -0.19
CA SER A 84 -5.09 -7.37 0.48
C SER A 84 -6.27 -7.91 -0.30
N THR A 85 -7.21 -8.52 0.41
CA THR A 85 -8.49 -8.98 -0.14
C THR A 85 -9.55 -7.91 0.06
N VAL A 86 -10.25 -7.54 -1.00
CA VAL A 86 -11.31 -6.53 -0.92
C VAL A 86 -12.49 -7.10 -0.14
N ARG A 87 -12.85 -6.44 0.95
CA ARG A 87 -13.96 -6.85 1.82
C ARG A 87 -15.24 -6.09 1.52
N SER A 88 -15.12 -4.79 1.26
CA SER A 88 -16.26 -3.92 0.96
C SER A 88 -15.84 -2.78 0.04
N LYS A 89 -16.80 -2.28 -0.72
CA LYS A 89 -16.70 -1.03 -1.50
C LYS A 89 -17.71 0.03 -1.02
N ASP A 90 -18.51 -0.28 0.00
CA ASP A 90 -19.59 0.58 0.48
C ASP A 90 -19.01 1.73 1.32
N GLY A 91 -19.05 2.95 0.78
CA GLY A 91 -18.53 4.15 1.47
C GLY A 91 -17.01 4.31 1.42
N GLY A 92 -16.31 3.46 0.67
CA GLY A 92 -14.86 3.43 0.54
C GLY A 92 -14.36 2.01 0.29
N ILE A 93 -13.09 1.86 -0.07
CA ILE A 93 -12.49 0.52 -0.22
C ILE A 93 -12.03 0.05 1.16
N GLU A 94 -12.62 -1.04 1.64
CA GLU A 94 -12.14 -1.74 2.82
C GLU A 94 -11.52 -3.08 2.42
N VAL A 95 -10.38 -3.40 3.01
CA VAL A 95 -9.61 -4.60 2.68
C VAL A 95 -9.14 -5.31 3.94
N ASP A 96 -8.99 -6.63 3.82
CA ASP A 96 -8.26 -7.44 4.80
C ASP A 96 -6.85 -7.68 4.25
N CYS A 97 -5.86 -7.08 4.90
CA CYS A 97 -4.47 -7.13 4.49
C CYS A 97 -3.73 -8.25 5.22
N SER A 98 -3.29 -9.26 4.47
CA SER A 98 -2.60 -10.44 5.03
C SER A 98 -1.09 -10.26 5.10
N THR A 99 -0.51 -9.40 4.27
CA THR A 99 0.95 -9.26 4.17
C THR A 99 1.34 -7.86 3.74
N VAL A 100 2.32 -7.30 4.45
CA VAL A 100 2.96 -6.02 4.11
C VAL A 100 4.43 -6.28 3.79
N VAL A 101 4.86 -5.84 2.61
CA VAL A 101 6.25 -5.92 2.17
C VAL A 101 6.77 -4.52 2.00
N PHE A 102 7.78 -4.15 2.79
CA PHE A 102 8.50 -2.91 2.57
C PHE A 102 9.78 -3.14 1.76
N GLY A 103 10.16 -2.15 0.97
CA GLY A 103 11.46 -2.13 0.30
C GLY A 103 12.62 -2.03 1.30
N ARG A 104 13.86 -2.00 0.80
CA ARG A 104 15.04 -1.73 1.65
C ARG A 104 14.88 -0.37 2.32
N LYS A 105 15.27 -0.23 3.60
CA LYS A 105 15.34 1.09 4.25
C LYS A 105 16.27 1.96 3.41
N GLN A 106 15.79 3.10 2.89
CA GLN A 106 16.69 4.07 2.30
C GLN A 106 17.45 4.74 3.44
N GLY A 107 18.73 4.38 3.59
CA GLY A 107 19.62 5.11 4.48
C GLY A 107 19.84 6.50 3.87
N PHE A 108 19.28 7.54 4.48
CA PHE A 108 19.68 8.90 4.15
C PHE A 108 21.15 9.07 4.58
N HIS A 109 22.06 9.11 3.61
CA HIS A 109 23.34 9.79 3.78
C HIS A 109 23.06 11.28 3.60
N ALA A 110 22.92 11.99 4.73
CA ALA A 110 22.98 13.45 4.77
C ALA A 110 24.43 13.93 4.79
#